data_AF-A0A846CXD0-F1
#
_entry.id   AF-A0A846CXD0-F1
#
_cell.length_a   1.000
_cell.length_b   1.000
_cell.length_c   1.000
_cell.angle_alpha   90.00
_cell.angle_beta   90.00
_cell.angle_gamma   90.00
#
_symmetry.space_group_name_H-M   'P 1'
#
loop_
_entity.id
_entity.type
_entity.pdbx_description
1 polymer ?
#
loop_
_entity_poly.entity_id
_entity_poly.type
_entity_poly.pdbx_seq_one_letter_code
_entity_poly.pdbx_strand_id
1 'polypeptide(L)'
;MGIVEFLHRLDTHLEELMLYLKLLTQVGLKRIGSSFISIFGLLWLSIEPVALFFPESLNFGWIGYLGLVVVSLAIAVIQRFPRSSVCKALSSPDSVVEIKIGNLFNQPGHLVIGANDVFDTELGEVIKPSSVQGQFLTGIYGNDLTKLDTEIEAVLEDYKAQRTKEPNKNKGKSWRYPIGTTIALGSPDKRYFWTAYGYMGNDLRVQSNADYIWNSLSCLWEEVRRKGHGIDVAIPVIGADLARTNLPRMALAKLIILSFVVASKKEFVTRKLTLVIHPKDLENTDFYELEDFLTSACF
;
A
#
# COMPACT_ATOMS: atom_id res chain seq x y z
N MET A 1 -16.01 27.79 12.58
CA MET A 1 -15.57 27.14 11.33
C MET A 1 -14.05 27.08 11.21
N GLY A 2 -13.29 28.16 11.48
CA GLY A 2 -11.82 28.18 11.26
C GLY A 2 -10.90 27.37 12.21
N ILE A 3 -11.29 27.06 13.45
CA ILE A 3 -10.41 26.34 14.38
C ILE A 3 -10.31 24.85 14.05
N VAL A 4 -11.42 24.23 13.64
CA VAL A 4 -11.46 22.79 13.28
C VAL A 4 -10.69 22.54 11.98
N GLU A 5 -10.84 23.44 11.00
CA GLU A 5 -10.06 23.41 9.74
C GLU A 5 -8.56 23.61 9.99
N PHE A 6 -8.20 24.52 10.89
CA PHE A 6 -6.81 24.75 11.28
C PHE A 6 -6.18 23.54 11.97
N LEU A 7 -6.90 22.93 12.93
CA LEU A 7 -6.44 21.74 13.64
C LEU A 7 -6.29 20.54 12.69
N HIS A 8 -7.24 20.34 11.78
CA HIS A 8 -7.15 19.27 10.78
C HIS A 8 -5.94 19.47 9.85
N ARG A 9 -5.69 20.71 9.39
CA ARG A 9 -4.53 21.03 8.55
C ARG A 9 -3.20 20.80 9.27
N LEU A 10 -3.13 21.13 10.55
CA LEU A 10 -1.93 20.96 11.37
C LEU A 10 -1.64 19.47 11.61
N ASP A 11 -2.68 18.68 11.86
CA ASP A 11 -2.57 17.22 11.99
C ASP A 11 -2.09 16.56 10.69
N THR A 12 -2.64 16.99 9.55
CA THR A 12 -2.22 16.49 8.22
C THR A 12 -0.74 16.80 7.94
N HIS A 13 -0.27 18.00 8.27
CA HIS A 13 1.15 18.36 8.11
C HIS A 13 2.06 17.60 9.07
N LEU A 14 1.61 17.32 10.29
CA LEU A 14 2.36 16.49 11.24
C LEU A 14 2.46 15.05 10.74
N GLU A 15 1.38 14.47 10.20
CA GLU A 15 1.40 13.15 9.58
C GLU A 15 2.36 13.08 8.40
N GLU A 16 2.32 14.08 7.51
CA GLU A 16 3.27 14.19 6.40
C GLU A 16 4.71 14.28 6.91
N LEU A 17 4.99 15.16 7.88
CA LEU A 17 6.33 15.32 8.42
C LEU A 17 6.85 14.04 9.09
N MET A 18 6.00 13.35 9.86
CA MET A 18 6.34 12.06 10.48
C MET A 18 6.60 10.99 9.42
N LEU A 19 5.78 10.95 8.36
CA LEU A 19 5.98 10.08 7.21
C LEU A 19 7.34 10.35 6.55
N TYR A 20 7.68 11.62 6.31
CA TYR A 20 8.95 12.04 5.73
C TYR A 20 10.14 11.63 6.60
N LEU A 21 10.10 11.91 7.91
CA LEU A 21 11.14 11.51 8.85
C LEU A 21 11.35 9.99 8.86
N LYS A 22 10.25 9.24 8.78
CA LYS A 22 10.30 7.77 8.73
C LYS A 22 10.90 7.25 7.42
N LEU A 23 10.52 7.84 6.28
CA LEU A 23 11.10 7.52 4.97
C LEU A 23 12.61 7.79 4.93
N LEU A 24 13.02 8.95 5.46
CA LEU A 24 14.41 9.35 5.54
C LEU A 24 15.24 8.39 6.40
N THR A 25 14.73 7.99 7.56
CA THR A 25 15.45 7.16 8.53
C THR A 25 15.54 5.69 8.12
N GLN A 26 14.44 5.09 7.63
CA GLN A 26 14.40 3.65 7.32
C GLN A 26 15.01 3.31 5.96
N VAL A 27 14.74 4.12 4.93
CA VAL A 27 15.11 3.80 3.54
C VAL A 27 16.16 4.77 3.01
N GLY A 28 16.04 6.05 3.35
CA GLY A 28 16.94 7.11 2.89
C GLY A 28 18.36 6.96 3.42
N LEU A 29 18.56 6.77 4.72
CA LEU A 29 19.88 6.92 5.36
C LEU A 29 20.91 5.89 4.86
N LYS A 30 20.52 4.60 4.78
CA LYS A 30 21.41 3.53 4.27
C LYS A 30 21.81 3.78 2.80
N ARG A 31 20.88 4.28 1.99
CA ARG A 31 21.09 4.55 0.56
C ARG A 31 21.89 5.83 0.32
N ILE A 32 21.59 6.90 1.06
CA ILE A 32 22.36 8.14 1.05
C ILE A 32 23.80 7.84 1.47
N GLY A 33 23.99 7.03 2.52
CA GLY A 33 25.32 6.60 2.96
C GLY A 33 26.10 5.85 1.87
N SER A 34 25.49 4.85 1.24
CA SER A 34 26.14 4.12 0.14
C SER A 34 26.46 5.03 -1.05
N SER A 35 25.53 5.90 -1.44
CA SER A 35 25.71 6.83 -2.57
C SER A 35 26.77 7.88 -2.26
N PHE A 36 26.83 8.37 -1.02
CA PHE A 36 27.85 9.28 -0.52
C PHE A 36 29.24 8.66 -0.65
N ILE A 37 29.44 7.42 -0.19
CA ILE A 37 30.73 6.72 -0.30
C ILE A 37 31.15 6.60 -1.77
N SER A 38 30.23 6.23 -2.67
CA SER A 38 30.51 6.12 -4.10
C SER A 38 30.87 7.45 -4.76
N ILE A 39 30.10 8.51 -4.50
CA ILE A 39 30.33 9.86 -5.07
C ILE A 39 31.63 10.44 -4.53
N PHE A 40 31.84 10.34 -3.21
CA PHE A 40 33.05 10.82 -2.56
C PHE A 40 34.30 10.12 -3.12
N GLY A 41 34.26 8.79 -3.23
CA GLY A 41 35.36 8.02 -3.81
C GLY A 41 35.66 8.38 -5.27
N LEU A 42 34.63 8.57 -6.10
CA LEU A 42 34.78 8.95 -7.51
C LEU A 42 35.42 10.34 -7.66
N LEU A 43 34.94 11.31 -6.89
CA LEU A 43 35.48 12.67 -6.92
C LEU A 43 36.91 12.71 -6.37
N TRP A 44 37.19 12.01 -5.28
CA TRP A 44 38.53 11.91 -4.71
C TRP A 44 39.53 11.33 -5.73
N LEU A 45 39.19 10.19 -6.33
CA LEU A 45 40.01 9.52 -7.35
C LEU A 45 40.26 10.42 -8.57
N SER A 46 39.34 11.32 -8.90
CA SER A 46 39.49 12.24 -10.01
C SER A 46 40.38 13.44 -9.67
N ILE A 47 40.33 13.92 -8.43
CA ILE A 47 41.11 15.09 -7.97
C ILE A 47 42.59 14.73 -7.80
N GLU A 48 42.90 13.55 -7.29
CA GLU A 48 44.26 13.15 -6.91
C GLU A 48 45.26 13.13 -8.10
N PRO A 49 44.93 12.58 -9.28
CA PRO A 49 45.80 12.68 -10.46
C PRO A 49 46.01 14.13 -10.93
N VAL A 50 44.97 14.98 -10.86
CA VAL A 50 45.07 16.39 -11.27
C VAL A 50 45.97 17.15 -10.29
N ALA A 51 45.91 16.82 -9.00
CA ALA A 51 46.77 17.39 -7.96
C ALA A 51 48.25 17.06 -8.19
N LEU A 52 48.59 15.93 -8.81
CA LEU A 52 49.97 15.60 -9.19
C LEU A 52 50.52 16.55 -10.27
N PHE A 53 49.69 17.00 -11.21
CA PHE A 53 50.12 17.92 -12.27
C PHE A 53 50.09 19.39 -11.83
N PHE A 54 49.28 19.75 -10.83
CA PHE A 54 49.08 21.13 -10.36
C PHE A 54 49.13 21.25 -8.82
N PRO A 55 50.28 20.97 -8.19
CA PRO A 55 50.38 20.88 -6.73
C PRO A 55 50.13 22.21 -6.00
N GLU A 56 50.52 23.35 -6.58
CA GLU A 56 50.29 24.67 -5.96
C GLU A 56 48.82 25.13 -6.06
N SER A 57 48.13 24.78 -7.15
CA SER A 57 46.75 25.21 -7.41
C SER A 57 45.69 24.39 -6.69
N LEU A 58 46.01 23.16 -6.26
CA LEU A 58 45.07 22.22 -5.64
C LEU A 58 45.33 21.95 -4.15
N ASN A 59 46.14 22.78 -3.50
CA ASN A 59 46.41 22.70 -2.07
C ASN A 59 45.29 23.38 -1.23
N PHE A 60 44.10 22.81 -1.25
CA PHE A 60 42.94 23.34 -0.52
C PHE A 60 42.93 22.97 0.98
N GLY A 61 43.89 22.17 1.45
CA GLY A 61 44.00 21.70 2.83
C GLY A 61 42.71 21.05 3.37
N TRP A 62 42.51 21.14 4.68
CA TRP A 62 41.32 20.60 5.35
C TRP A 62 40.01 21.26 4.91
N ILE A 63 40.06 22.52 4.44
CA ILE A 63 38.88 23.25 3.98
C ILE A 63 38.37 22.65 2.66
N GLY A 64 39.26 22.33 1.72
CA GLY A 64 38.87 21.64 0.48
C GLY A 64 38.36 20.23 0.72
N TYR A 65 38.98 19.50 1.65
CA TYR A 65 38.47 18.18 2.07
C TYR A 65 37.06 18.27 2.64
N LEU A 66 36.80 19.23 3.55
CA LEU A 66 35.47 19.47 4.09
C LEU A 66 34.47 19.86 2.99
N GLY A 67 34.90 20.72 2.05
CA GLY A 67 34.11 21.08 0.87
C GLY A 67 33.72 19.86 0.03
N LEU A 68 34.65 18.96 -0.23
CA LEU A 68 34.41 17.72 -0.98
C LEU A 68 33.40 16.80 -0.27
N VAL A 69 33.54 16.64 1.05
CA VAL A 69 32.59 15.88 1.88
C VAL A 69 31.19 16.50 1.79
N VAL A 70 31.07 17.81 1.97
CA VAL A 70 29.79 18.52 1.92
C VAL A 70 29.15 18.41 0.53
N VAL A 71 29.92 18.62 -0.55
CA VAL A 71 29.43 18.50 -1.93
C VAL A 71 28.98 17.07 -2.23
N SER A 72 29.75 16.07 -1.82
CA SER A 72 29.42 14.66 -2.02
C SER A 72 28.15 14.27 -1.26
N LEU A 73 27.99 14.77 -0.03
CA LEU A 73 26.80 14.55 0.77
C LEU A 73 25.58 15.25 0.16
N ALA A 74 25.74 16.50 -0.30
CA ALA A 74 24.67 17.25 -0.96
C ALA A 74 24.18 16.54 -2.23
N ILE A 75 25.10 16.09 -3.09
CA ILE A 75 24.77 15.33 -4.31
C ILE A 75 24.09 14.00 -3.93
N ALA A 76 24.59 13.29 -2.93
CA ALA A 76 24.00 12.02 -2.48
C ALA A 76 22.57 12.20 -1.96
N VAL A 77 22.31 13.25 -1.17
CA VAL A 77 20.97 13.57 -0.67
C VAL A 77 20.03 13.97 -1.81
N ILE A 78 20.48 14.79 -2.77
CA ILE A 78 19.66 15.22 -3.91
C ILE A 78 19.30 14.02 -4.79
N GLN A 79 20.25 13.14 -5.11
CA GLN A 79 20.01 11.98 -5.98
C GLN A 79 19.18 10.88 -5.33
N ARG A 80 19.32 10.69 -4.02
CA ARG A 80 18.69 9.60 -3.27
C ARG A 80 17.57 10.06 -2.35
N PHE A 81 17.02 11.25 -2.62
CA PHE A 81 15.89 11.77 -1.86
C PHE A 81 14.72 10.78 -1.94
N PRO A 82 14.12 10.39 -0.80
CA PRO A 82 13.12 9.33 -0.77
C PRO A 82 11.89 9.73 -1.58
N ARG A 83 11.52 8.88 -2.54
CA ARG A 83 10.26 8.99 -3.28
C ARG A 83 9.14 8.38 -2.43
N SER A 84 8.02 9.07 -2.33
CA SER A 84 6.82 8.59 -1.63
C SER A 84 5.79 7.96 -2.58
N SER A 85 5.94 8.16 -3.89
CA SER A 85 5.12 7.49 -4.90
C SER A 85 5.87 7.27 -6.22
N VAL A 86 5.45 6.24 -6.95
CA VAL A 86 5.90 5.89 -8.29
C VAL A 86 4.67 5.56 -9.11
N CYS A 87 4.61 6.04 -10.34
CA CYS A 87 3.44 5.94 -11.20
C CYS A 87 3.86 5.42 -12.58
N LYS A 88 3.11 4.46 -13.13
CA LYS A 88 3.34 3.90 -14.46
C LYS A 88 2.03 3.68 -15.19
N ALA A 89 1.93 4.17 -16.42
CA ALA A 89 0.82 3.88 -17.31
C ALA A 89 0.97 2.49 -17.93
N LEU A 90 -0.14 1.79 -18.11
CA LEU A 90 -0.22 0.57 -18.91
C LEU A 90 -0.25 0.95 -20.40
N SER A 91 0.40 0.15 -21.25
CA SER A 91 0.41 0.38 -22.70
C SER A 91 -0.97 0.23 -23.35
N SER A 92 -1.81 -0.65 -22.79
CA SER A 92 -3.21 -0.86 -23.20
C SER A 92 -3.92 -1.70 -22.13
N PRO A 93 -5.07 -1.26 -21.57
CA PRO A 93 -5.79 0.00 -21.79
C PRO A 93 -5.13 1.21 -21.10
N ASP A 94 -5.68 2.42 -21.29
CA ASP A 94 -5.27 3.67 -20.61
C ASP A 94 -5.59 3.65 -19.10
N SER A 95 -4.93 2.77 -18.37
CA SER A 95 -4.98 2.66 -16.92
C SER A 95 -3.60 2.97 -16.35
N VAL A 96 -3.58 3.57 -15.17
CA VAL A 96 -2.36 3.92 -14.45
C VAL A 96 -2.24 3.06 -13.20
N VAL A 97 -1.05 2.56 -12.93
CA VAL A 97 -0.72 1.89 -11.67
C VAL A 97 0.25 2.77 -10.89
N GLU A 98 -0.16 3.16 -9.70
CA GLU A 98 0.63 3.93 -8.75
C GLU A 98 0.97 3.06 -7.53
N ILE A 99 2.23 3.07 -7.11
CA ILE A 99 2.64 2.59 -5.80
C ILE A 99 2.87 3.82 -4.93
N LYS A 100 2.20 3.90 -3.80
CA LYS A 100 2.28 5.06 -2.91
C LYS A 100 2.45 4.66 -1.46
N ILE A 101 3.33 5.35 -0.76
CA ILE A 101 3.55 5.17 0.67
C ILE A 101 2.61 6.13 1.41
N GLY A 102 1.77 5.60 2.30
CA GLY A 102 0.86 6.42 3.08
C GLY A 102 -0.30 5.67 3.70
N ASN A 103 -1.35 6.42 4.05
CA ASN A 103 -2.58 5.88 4.61
C ASN A 103 -3.61 5.61 3.51
N LEU A 104 -4.24 4.41 3.54
CA LEU A 104 -5.29 4.01 2.61
C LEU A 104 -6.48 4.97 2.64
N PHE A 105 -6.91 5.38 3.84
CA PHE A 105 -8.12 6.19 4.03
C PHE A 105 -7.99 7.62 3.51
N ASN A 106 -6.74 8.09 3.31
CA ASN A 106 -6.45 9.40 2.74
C ASN A 106 -6.40 9.36 1.20
N GLN A 107 -6.61 8.20 0.56
CA GLN A 107 -6.60 8.11 -0.90
C GLN A 107 -7.94 8.51 -1.52
N PRO A 108 -7.91 9.22 -2.67
CA PRO A 108 -9.11 9.56 -3.43
C PRO A 108 -9.72 8.32 -4.08
N GLY A 109 -10.95 8.44 -4.60
CA GLY A 109 -11.63 7.35 -5.30
C GLY A 109 -12.08 6.22 -4.39
N HIS A 110 -12.38 5.05 -4.94
CA HIS A 110 -12.85 3.91 -4.17
C HIS A 110 -11.73 3.26 -3.37
N LEU A 111 -12.08 2.62 -2.24
CA LEU A 111 -11.10 1.89 -1.43
C LEU A 111 -11.41 0.40 -1.43
N VAL A 112 -10.37 -0.41 -1.39
CA VAL A 112 -10.47 -1.85 -1.19
C VAL A 112 -10.17 -2.18 0.26
N ILE A 113 -11.06 -2.94 0.89
CA ILE A 113 -10.94 -3.43 2.25
C ILE A 113 -10.82 -4.95 2.19
N GLY A 114 -9.72 -5.49 2.69
CA GLY A 114 -9.58 -6.94 2.80
C GLY A 114 -10.46 -7.48 3.94
N ALA A 115 -11.17 -8.57 3.68
CA ALA A 115 -12.05 -9.23 4.63
C ALA A 115 -11.80 -10.74 4.70
N ASN A 116 -12.33 -11.36 5.76
CA ASN A 116 -12.44 -12.81 5.89
C ASN A 116 -13.73 -13.32 5.24
N ASP A 117 -13.82 -14.64 5.04
CA ASP A 117 -14.95 -15.35 4.45
C ASP A 117 -16.29 -15.19 5.19
N VAL A 118 -16.31 -14.69 6.43
CA VAL A 118 -17.55 -14.46 7.19
C VAL A 118 -17.92 -12.98 7.32
N PHE A 119 -17.12 -12.08 6.76
CA PHE A 119 -17.28 -10.64 6.88
C PHE A 119 -17.49 -10.18 8.34
N ASP A 120 -16.66 -10.71 9.24
CA ASP A 120 -16.68 -10.31 10.65
C ASP A 120 -16.08 -8.91 10.82
N THR A 121 -16.65 -8.16 11.77
CA THR A 121 -16.40 -6.74 12.04
C THR A 121 -16.19 -6.50 13.54
N GLU A 122 -16.36 -7.53 14.39
CA GLU A 122 -16.26 -7.42 15.84
C GLU A 122 -14.85 -6.97 16.26
N LEU A 123 -14.76 -5.82 16.93
CA LEU A 123 -13.48 -5.32 17.44
C LEU A 123 -13.02 -6.12 18.66
N GLY A 124 -11.72 -6.34 18.78
CA GLY A 124 -11.10 -7.00 19.92
C GLY A 124 -10.34 -8.25 19.51
N GLU A 125 -10.84 -9.42 19.89
CA GLU A 125 -10.22 -10.71 19.57
C GLU A 125 -10.27 -11.05 18.08
N VAL A 126 -11.34 -10.63 17.39
CA VAL A 126 -11.56 -10.92 15.96
C VAL A 126 -10.84 -9.90 15.08
N ILE A 127 -11.23 -8.62 15.17
CA ILE A 127 -10.65 -7.53 14.39
C ILE A 127 -9.85 -6.59 15.30
N LYS A 128 -8.56 -6.44 15.01
CA LYS A 128 -7.72 -5.46 15.72
C LYS A 128 -8.15 -4.03 15.36
N PRO A 129 -8.28 -3.11 16.32
CA PRO A 129 -8.61 -1.71 16.03
C PRO A 129 -7.64 -1.03 15.06
N SER A 130 -6.36 -1.41 15.10
CA SER A 130 -5.32 -0.88 14.22
C SER A 130 -5.32 -1.49 12.81
N SER A 131 -6.15 -2.50 12.53
CA SER A 131 -6.26 -3.11 11.20
C SER A 131 -7.01 -2.19 10.23
N VAL A 132 -6.94 -2.49 8.93
CA VAL A 132 -7.71 -1.73 7.92
C VAL A 132 -9.22 -1.79 8.22
N GLN A 133 -9.77 -2.94 8.61
CA GLN A 133 -11.19 -3.05 8.97
C GLN A 133 -11.54 -2.26 10.23
N GLY A 134 -10.67 -2.28 11.25
CA GLY A 134 -10.89 -1.51 12.49
C GLY A 134 -10.82 0.01 12.26
N GLN A 135 -9.85 0.46 11.45
CA GLN A 135 -9.75 1.85 11.03
C GLN A 135 -10.94 2.28 10.15
N PHE A 136 -11.45 1.38 9.32
CA PHE A 136 -12.66 1.63 8.52
C PHE A 136 -13.88 1.89 9.41
N LEU A 137 -14.13 1.00 10.38
CA LEU A 137 -15.23 1.17 11.33
C LEU A 137 -15.09 2.47 12.12
N THR A 138 -13.89 2.79 12.59
CA THR A 138 -13.64 4.00 13.37
C THR A 138 -13.79 5.27 12.53
N GLY A 139 -13.12 5.33 11.39
CA GLY A 139 -12.99 6.54 10.57
C GLY A 139 -14.16 6.82 9.63
N ILE A 140 -14.79 5.76 9.07
CA ILE A 140 -15.88 5.92 8.09
C ILE A 140 -17.25 5.78 8.77
N TYR A 141 -17.37 4.89 9.76
CA TYR A 141 -18.64 4.62 10.45
C TYR A 141 -18.71 5.23 11.85
N GLY A 142 -17.68 5.93 12.32
CA GLY A 142 -17.71 6.60 13.62
C GLY A 142 -17.88 5.63 14.81
N ASN A 143 -17.35 4.41 14.69
CA ASN A 143 -17.56 3.28 15.62
C ASN A 143 -18.99 2.72 15.67
N ASP A 144 -19.86 3.04 14.71
CA ASP A 144 -21.18 2.43 14.60
C ASP A 144 -21.12 1.03 13.96
N LEU A 145 -20.84 0.04 14.81
CA LEU A 145 -20.72 -1.37 14.40
C LEU A 145 -22.05 -1.90 13.86
N THR A 146 -23.17 -1.55 14.49
CA THR A 146 -24.50 -2.04 14.11
C THR A 146 -24.88 -1.57 12.72
N LYS A 147 -24.59 -0.30 12.39
CA LYS A 147 -24.83 0.22 11.05
C LYS A 147 -23.95 -0.49 10.01
N LEU A 148 -22.66 -0.66 10.28
CA LEU A 148 -21.74 -1.37 9.39
C LEU A 148 -22.23 -2.80 9.11
N ASP A 149 -22.61 -3.53 10.15
CA ASP A 149 -23.10 -4.89 10.01
C ASP A 149 -24.41 -4.97 9.23
N THR A 150 -25.33 -4.04 9.47
CA THR A 150 -26.60 -3.97 8.74
C THR A 150 -26.36 -3.73 7.25
N GLU A 151 -25.46 -2.81 6.89
CA GLU A 151 -25.13 -2.54 5.48
C GLU A 151 -24.41 -3.73 4.82
N ILE A 152 -23.50 -4.39 5.53
CA ILE A 152 -22.82 -5.60 5.04
C ILE A 152 -23.83 -6.73 4.79
N GLU A 153 -24.70 -7.01 5.76
CA GLU A 153 -25.70 -8.08 5.66
C GLU A 153 -26.69 -7.84 4.52
N ALA A 154 -27.13 -6.59 4.34
CA ALA A 154 -28.03 -6.23 3.26
C ALA A 154 -27.45 -6.56 1.87
N VAL A 155 -26.15 -6.30 1.65
CA VAL A 155 -25.48 -6.63 0.37
C VAL A 155 -25.14 -8.12 0.27
N LEU A 156 -24.83 -8.78 1.38
CA LEU A 156 -24.53 -10.21 1.41
C LEU A 156 -25.76 -11.10 1.20
N GLU A 157 -26.98 -10.57 1.29
CA GLU A 157 -28.21 -11.31 0.98
C GLU A 157 -28.22 -11.80 -0.48
N ASP A 158 -27.62 -11.05 -1.41
CA ASP A 158 -27.42 -11.46 -2.82
C ASP A 158 -26.59 -12.75 -2.95
N TYR A 159 -25.76 -13.05 -1.95
CA TYR A 159 -24.86 -14.22 -1.93
C TYR A 159 -25.40 -15.37 -1.07
N LYS A 160 -26.64 -15.28 -0.58
CA LYS A 160 -27.24 -16.26 0.33
C LYS A 160 -27.31 -17.68 -0.21
N ALA A 161 -27.43 -17.86 -1.53
CA ALA A 161 -27.44 -19.18 -2.15
C ALA A 161 -26.07 -19.87 -2.12
N GLN A 162 -24.98 -19.10 -1.98
CA GLN A 162 -23.61 -19.59 -2.03
C GLN A 162 -22.99 -19.76 -0.63
N ARG A 163 -23.68 -19.29 0.41
CA ARG A 163 -23.15 -19.30 1.77
C ARG A 163 -23.34 -20.66 2.44
N THR A 164 -22.35 -21.05 3.24
CA THR A 164 -22.38 -22.27 4.05
C THR A 164 -22.40 -21.90 5.52
N LYS A 165 -23.21 -22.58 6.33
CA LYS A 165 -23.18 -22.39 7.79
C LYS A 165 -22.05 -23.22 8.38
N GLU A 166 -21.20 -22.60 9.20
CA GLU A 166 -20.25 -23.34 10.03
C GLU A 166 -20.94 -23.84 11.30
N PRO A 167 -21.13 -25.16 11.48
CA PRO A 167 -21.81 -25.70 12.65
C PRO A 167 -21.01 -25.55 13.94
N ASN A 168 -19.67 -25.52 13.86
CA ASN A 168 -18.78 -25.60 15.03
C ASN A 168 -18.21 -24.23 15.46
N LYS A 169 -18.79 -23.13 14.99
CA LYS A 169 -18.29 -21.78 15.28
C LYS A 169 -18.99 -21.17 16.50
N ASN A 170 -18.25 -21.09 17.60
CA ASN A 170 -18.77 -20.60 18.90
C ASN A 170 -18.60 -19.09 19.11
N LYS A 171 -17.80 -18.41 18.27
CA LYS A 171 -17.50 -16.97 18.32
C LYS A 171 -17.46 -16.37 16.91
N GLY A 172 -17.93 -15.13 16.76
CA GLY A 172 -18.03 -14.44 15.47
C GLY A 172 -19.18 -14.94 14.58
N LYS A 173 -19.24 -14.43 13.34
CA LYS A 173 -20.31 -14.76 12.37
C LYS A 173 -20.18 -16.20 11.85
N SER A 174 -21.29 -16.94 11.78
CA SER A 174 -21.33 -18.38 11.40
C SER A 174 -21.52 -18.63 9.89
N TRP A 175 -22.04 -17.65 9.15
CA TRP A 175 -22.28 -17.78 7.72
C TRP A 175 -21.00 -17.45 6.96
N ARG A 176 -20.52 -18.42 6.17
CA ARG A 176 -19.33 -18.31 5.34
C ARG A 176 -19.71 -18.11 3.89
N TYR A 177 -18.99 -17.24 3.22
CA TYR A 177 -19.12 -16.94 1.82
C TYR A 177 -17.89 -17.45 1.06
N PRO A 178 -18.01 -17.84 -0.21
CA PRO A 178 -16.87 -18.28 -0.99
C PRO A 178 -15.75 -17.24 -1.03
N ILE A 179 -14.49 -17.70 -1.03
CA ILE A 179 -13.34 -16.83 -1.25
C ILE A 179 -13.52 -16.09 -2.58
N GLY A 180 -13.22 -14.80 -2.58
CA GLY A 180 -13.46 -13.88 -3.70
C GLY A 180 -14.83 -13.22 -3.72
N THR A 181 -15.75 -13.61 -2.83
CA THR A 181 -16.96 -12.81 -2.56
C THR A 181 -16.54 -11.37 -2.29
N THR A 182 -17.01 -10.46 -3.13
CA THR A 182 -16.66 -9.04 -3.05
C THR A 182 -17.93 -8.22 -3.01
N ILE A 183 -18.14 -7.49 -1.91
CA ILE A 183 -19.28 -6.60 -1.72
C ILE A 183 -18.84 -5.15 -1.88
N ALA A 184 -19.76 -4.28 -2.29
CA ALA A 184 -19.49 -2.86 -2.47
C ALA A 184 -20.43 -2.05 -1.59
N LEU A 185 -19.88 -1.38 -0.58
CA LEU A 185 -20.60 -0.48 0.32
C LEU A 185 -20.44 0.98 -0.15
N GLY A 186 -21.17 1.91 0.48
CA GLY A 186 -21.08 3.35 0.20
C GLY A 186 -21.87 3.80 -1.03
N SER A 187 -21.57 5.00 -1.52
CA SER A 187 -22.27 5.62 -2.65
C SER A 187 -21.57 5.34 -3.98
N PRO A 188 -22.24 5.54 -5.13
CA PRO A 188 -21.61 5.44 -6.45
C PRO A 188 -20.34 6.28 -6.63
N ASP A 189 -20.22 7.42 -5.94
CA ASP A 189 -19.05 8.32 -6.03
C ASP A 189 -17.90 7.88 -5.10
N LYS A 190 -18.21 7.15 -4.03
CA LYS A 190 -17.23 6.65 -3.05
C LYS A 190 -17.67 5.28 -2.53
N ARG A 191 -17.24 4.24 -3.25
CA ARG A 191 -17.42 2.85 -2.85
C ARG A 191 -16.28 2.31 -2.00
N TYR A 192 -16.64 1.34 -1.18
CA TYR A 192 -15.71 0.54 -0.40
C TYR A 192 -15.91 -0.92 -0.78
N PHE A 193 -14.95 -1.48 -1.53
CA PHE A 193 -14.98 -2.86 -2.00
C PHE A 193 -14.38 -3.77 -0.96
N TRP A 194 -15.22 -4.57 -0.31
CA TRP A 194 -14.80 -5.55 0.68
C TRP A 194 -14.64 -6.91 0.02
N THR A 195 -13.42 -7.46 0.02
CA THR A 195 -13.14 -8.73 -0.65
C THR A 195 -12.70 -9.80 0.33
N ALA A 196 -13.36 -10.96 0.30
CA ALA A 196 -13.03 -12.12 1.10
C ALA A 196 -11.77 -12.79 0.53
N TYR A 197 -10.61 -12.53 1.13
CA TYR A 197 -9.33 -13.04 0.64
C TYR A 197 -8.84 -14.27 1.40
N GLY A 198 -9.44 -14.61 2.55
CA GLY A 198 -8.99 -15.71 3.39
C GLY A 198 -10.09 -16.30 4.27
N TYR A 199 -9.87 -17.54 4.69
CA TYR A 199 -10.77 -18.31 5.52
C TYR A 199 -10.53 -18.03 7.00
N MET A 200 -11.58 -17.70 7.76
CA MET A 200 -11.52 -17.57 9.21
C MET A 200 -11.75 -18.92 9.91
N GLY A 201 -10.70 -19.44 10.55
CA GLY A 201 -10.78 -20.61 11.41
C GLY A 201 -11.64 -20.37 12.65
N ASN A 202 -12.01 -21.45 13.33
CA ASN A 202 -12.76 -21.39 14.60
C ASN A 202 -11.94 -20.81 15.76
N ASP A 203 -10.60 -20.70 15.59
CA ASP A 203 -9.70 -19.98 16.50
C ASP A 203 -9.65 -18.46 16.22
N LEU A 204 -10.57 -17.95 15.39
CA LEU A 204 -10.69 -16.55 14.96
C LEU A 204 -9.51 -16.05 14.11
N ARG A 205 -8.65 -16.95 13.64
CA ARG A 205 -7.51 -16.60 12.80
C ARG A 205 -7.83 -16.76 11.32
N VAL A 206 -7.36 -15.81 10.53
CA VAL A 206 -7.51 -15.87 9.08
C VAL A 206 -6.34 -16.66 8.48
N GLN A 207 -6.67 -17.61 7.60
CA GLN A 207 -5.73 -18.39 6.81
C GLN A 207 -5.98 -18.09 5.33
N SER A 208 -4.91 -17.87 4.60
CA SER A 208 -4.94 -17.61 3.17
C SER A 208 -3.72 -18.24 2.50
N ASN A 209 -3.73 -18.34 1.19
CA ASN A 209 -2.62 -18.81 0.37
C ASN A 209 -2.59 -18.02 -0.96
N ALA A 210 -1.63 -18.30 -1.83
CA ALA A 210 -1.50 -17.61 -3.11
C ALA A 210 -2.76 -17.72 -3.97
N ASP A 211 -3.39 -18.90 -4.02
CA ASP A 211 -4.58 -19.16 -4.84
C ASP A 211 -5.79 -18.38 -4.34
N TYR A 212 -5.98 -18.29 -3.02
CA TYR A 212 -7.05 -17.51 -2.40
C TYR A 212 -6.88 -16.02 -2.67
N ILE A 213 -5.64 -15.51 -2.54
CA ILE A 213 -5.34 -14.12 -2.88
C ILE A 213 -5.61 -13.87 -4.36
N TRP A 214 -5.10 -14.70 -5.26
CA TRP A 214 -5.31 -14.54 -6.71
C TRP A 214 -6.79 -14.59 -7.10
N ASN A 215 -7.54 -15.55 -6.56
CA ASN A 215 -8.98 -15.66 -6.79
C ASN A 215 -9.72 -14.43 -6.26
N SER A 216 -9.38 -13.97 -5.05
CA SER A 216 -10.02 -12.78 -4.47
C SER A 216 -9.76 -11.51 -5.27
N LEU A 217 -8.54 -11.33 -5.78
CA LEU A 217 -8.19 -10.20 -6.64
C LEU A 217 -8.92 -10.28 -7.98
N SER A 218 -9.03 -11.47 -8.57
CA SER A 218 -9.75 -11.67 -9.83
C SER A 218 -11.22 -11.26 -9.70
N CYS A 219 -11.92 -11.75 -8.67
CA CYS A 219 -13.31 -11.37 -8.39
C CYS A 219 -13.45 -9.90 -8.00
N LEU A 220 -12.49 -9.35 -7.26
CA LEU A 220 -12.47 -7.93 -6.90
C LEU A 220 -12.45 -7.04 -8.15
N TRP A 221 -11.59 -7.33 -9.13
CA TRP A 221 -11.49 -6.53 -10.34
C TRP A 221 -12.76 -6.59 -11.20
N GLU A 222 -13.46 -7.72 -11.19
CA GLU A 222 -14.78 -7.84 -11.82
C GLU A 222 -15.83 -6.98 -11.12
N GLU A 223 -15.87 -6.97 -9.79
CA GLU A 223 -16.79 -6.11 -9.04
C GLU A 223 -16.46 -4.62 -9.17
N VAL A 224 -15.18 -4.25 -9.18
CA VAL A 224 -14.72 -2.89 -9.45
C VAL A 224 -15.16 -2.44 -10.83
N ARG A 225 -15.02 -3.31 -11.85
CA ARG A 225 -15.51 -3.01 -13.20
C ARG A 225 -17.03 -2.76 -13.21
N ARG A 226 -17.79 -3.62 -12.52
CA ARG A 226 -19.26 -3.57 -12.51
C ARG A 226 -19.81 -2.35 -11.77
N LYS A 227 -19.20 -1.98 -10.64
CA LYS A 227 -19.77 -0.99 -9.71
C LYS A 227 -18.92 0.27 -9.55
N GLY A 228 -17.66 0.27 -9.99
CA GLY A 228 -16.70 1.34 -9.74
C GLY A 228 -16.76 2.51 -10.74
N HIS A 229 -17.54 2.40 -11.82
CA HIS A 229 -17.77 3.48 -12.79
C HIS A 229 -16.49 4.13 -13.36
N GLY A 230 -15.37 3.39 -13.40
CA GLY A 230 -14.08 3.87 -13.86
C GLY A 230 -13.38 4.88 -12.93
N ILE A 231 -13.91 5.12 -11.72
CA ILE A 231 -13.28 5.95 -10.69
C ILE A 231 -12.04 5.23 -10.15
N ASP A 232 -10.99 6.01 -9.84
CA ASP A 232 -9.74 5.53 -9.25
C ASP A 232 -9.99 4.61 -8.05
N VAL A 233 -9.14 3.60 -7.88
CA VAL A 233 -9.25 2.62 -6.80
C VAL A 233 -7.93 2.55 -6.03
N ALA A 234 -8.00 2.61 -4.70
CA ALA A 234 -6.85 2.39 -3.83
C ALA A 234 -6.99 1.07 -3.05
N ILE A 235 -5.90 0.31 -2.97
CA ILE A 235 -5.85 -1.00 -2.30
C ILE A 235 -4.63 -1.06 -1.37
N PRO A 236 -4.76 -1.53 -0.12
CA PRO A 236 -3.61 -1.80 0.74
C PRO A 236 -2.99 -3.15 0.36
N VAL A 237 -1.81 -3.48 0.89
CA VAL A 237 -1.29 -4.85 0.79
C VAL A 237 -2.17 -5.80 1.63
N ILE A 238 -3.08 -6.52 0.98
CA ILE A 238 -3.94 -7.52 1.63
C ILE A 238 -3.18 -8.85 1.82
N GLY A 239 -3.55 -9.61 2.86
CA GLY A 239 -2.97 -10.94 3.10
C GLY A 239 -1.61 -10.97 3.83
N ALA A 240 -1.07 -9.82 4.23
CA ALA A 240 0.27 -9.70 4.82
C ALA A 240 0.36 -10.10 6.31
N ASP A 241 -0.43 -9.46 7.18
CA ASP A 241 -0.21 -9.55 8.64
C ASP A 241 -1.07 -10.59 9.34
N LEU A 242 -2.38 -10.57 9.08
CA LEU A 242 -3.36 -11.33 9.85
C LEU A 242 -3.76 -12.65 9.16
N ALA A 243 -3.34 -12.84 7.91
CA ALA A 243 -3.85 -13.88 7.02
C ALA A 243 -2.96 -15.12 6.90
N ARG A 244 -1.77 -15.12 7.55
CA ARG A 244 -0.79 -16.23 7.54
C ARG A 244 -0.61 -16.88 6.16
N THR A 245 -0.44 -16.05 5.13
CA THR A 245 -0.24 -16.52 3.76
C THR A 245 1.08 -17.26 3.55
N ASN A 246 2.03 -17.14 4.49
CA ASN A 246 3.45 -17.49 4.34
C ASN A 246 4.13 -16.79 3.15
N LEU A 247 3.46 -15.81 2.52
CA LEU A 247 4.01 -15.02 1.43
C LEU A 247 4.64 -13.74 1.99
N PRO A 248 5.85 -13.37 1.53
CA PRO A 248 6.42 -12.08 1.90
C PRO A 248 5.53 -10.94 1.37
N ARG A 249 5.48 -9.82 2.10
CA ARG A 249 4.70 -8.63 1.70
C ARG A 249 5.01 -8.17 0.28
N MET A 250 6.27 -8.27 -0.12
CA MET A 250 6.73 -8.04 -1.49
C MET A 250 6.01 -8.89 -2.52
N ALA A 251 5.84 -10.20 -2.27
CA ALA A 251 5.13 -11.09 -3.18
C ALA A 251 3.64 -10.74 -3.28
N LEU A 252 3.00 -10.37 -2.17
CA LEU A 252 1.61 -9.93 -2.16
C LEU A 252 1.42 -8.63 -2.96
N ALA A 253 2.31 -7.65 -2.78
CA ALA A 253 2.31 -6.42 -3.58
C ALA A 253 2.45 -6.71 -5.08
N LYS A 254 3.38 -7.59 -5.47
CA LYS A 254 3.56 -8.03 -6.86
C LYS A 254 2.33 -8.76 -7.40
N LEU A 255 1.69 -9.62 -6.60
CA LEU A 255 0.44 -10.31 -6.97
C LEU A 255 -0.71 -9.33 -7.22
N ILE A 256 -0.87 -8.31 -6.38
CA ILE A 256 -1.89 -7.27 -6.57
C ILE A 256 -1.67 -6.55 -7.90
N ILE A 257 -0.45 -6.05 -8.14
CA ILE A 257 -0.10 -5.36 -9.40
C ILE A 257 -0.34 -6.28 -10.60
N LEU A 258 0.19 -7.51 -10.56
CA LEU A 258 0.08 -8.46 -11.66
C LEU A 258 -1.37 -8.81 -11.97
N SER A 259 -2.18 -9.11 -10.95
CA SER A 259 -3.59 -9.44 -11.13
C SER A 259 -4.38 -8.28 -11.76
N PHE A 260 -4.08 -7.04 -11.37
CA PHE A 260 -4.72 -5.86 -11.94
C PHE A 260 -4.31 -5.62 -13.40
N VAL A 261 -3.01 -5.77 -13.72
CA VAL A 261 -2.51 -5.67 -15.09
C VAL A 261 -3.20 -6.72 -15.98
N VAL A 262 -3.29 -7.96 -15.52
CA VAL A 262 -3.97 -9.04 -16.24
C VAL A 262 -5.45 -8.72 -16.43
N ALA A 263 -6.16 -8.29 -15.38
CA ALA A 263 -7.57 -7.94 -15.45
C ALA A 263 -7.85 -6.74 -16.36
N SER A 264 -6.95 -5.74 -16.37
CA SER A 264 -7.03 -4.53 -17.19
C SER A 264 -6.75 -4.83 -18.67
N LYS A 265 -5.77 -5.69 -18.98
CA LYS A 265 -5.49 -6.15 -20.34
C LYS A 265 -6.66 -6.94 -20.94
N LYS A 266 -7.42 -7.67 -20.11
CA LYS A 266 -8.64 -8.36 -20.55
C LYS A 266 -9.77 -7.38 -20.87
N GLU A 267 -10.00 -6.41 -19.99
CA GLU A 267 -11.06 -5.40 -20.13
C GLU A 267 -10.78 -4.21 -19.18
N PHE A 268 -11.28 -3.01 -19.48
CA PHE A 268 -11.06 -1.80 -18.67
C PHE A 268 -11.65 -1.89 -17.24
N VAL A 269 -10.80 -1.84 -16.20
CA VAL A 269 -11.22 -1.92 -14.79
C VAL A 269 -11.44 -0.54 -14.17
N THR A 270 -10.39 0.30 -14.17
CA THR A 270 -10.42 1.68 -13.65
C THR A 270 -9.32 2.52 -14.32
N ARG A 271 -9.43 3.86 -14.25
CA ARG A 271 -8.40 4.80 -14.75
C ARG A 271 -7.11 4.70 -13.95
N LYS A 272 -7.18 4.51 -12.64
CA LYS A 272 -5.99 4.42 -11.79
C LYS A 272 -6.17 3.41 -10.66
N LEU A 273 -5.21 2.51 -10.53
CA LEU A 273 -5.00 1.71 -9.33
C LEU A 273 -3.88 2.34 -8.49
N THR A 274 -4.14 2.65 -7.23
CA THR A 274 -3.10 3.03 -6.26
C THR A 274 -2.90 1.90 -5.25
N LEU A 275 -1.78 1.19 -5.34
CA LEU A 275 -1.31 0.28 -4.29
C LEU A 275 -0.69 1.10 -3.15
N VAL A 276 -1.34 1.06 -1.99
CA VAL A 276 -0.92 1.81 -0.80
C VAL A 276 -0.07 0.91 0.11
N ILE A 277 1.19 1.30 0.30
CA ILE A 277 2.09 0.68 1.26
C ILE A 277 2.05 1.50 2.54
N HIS A 278 1.60 0.89 3.63
CA HIS A 278 1.57 1.59 4.91
C HIS A 278 3.01 1.83 5.42
N PRO A 279 3.33 2.98 6.04
CA PRO A 279 4.69 3.30 6.47
C PRO A 279 5.30 2.33 7.49
N LYS A 280 4.49 1.48 8.13
CA LYS A 280 4.97 0.41 9.02
C LYS A 280 5.51 -0.80 8.24
N ASP A 281 5.17 -0.94 6.96
CA ASP A 281 5.52 -2.10 6.15
C ASP A 281 6.77 -1.88 5.27
N LEU A 282 7.35 -0.67 5.31
CA LEU A 282 8.54 -0.31 4.53
C LEU A 282 9.79 -1.10 4.92
N GLU A 283 9.90 -1.53 6.17
CA GLU A 283 11.02 -2.39 6.60
C GLU A 283 11.01 -3.76 5.90
N ASN A 284 9.84 -4.20 5.44
CA ASN A 284 9.61 -5.52 4.87
C ASN A 284 9.27 -5.48 3.38
N THR A 285 9.32 -4.29 2.76
CA THR A 285 8.96 -4.07 1.36
C THR A 285 9.95 -3.10 0.73
N ASP A 286 10.86 -3.61 -0.11
CA ASP A 286 11.76 -2.76 -0.90
C ASP A 286 10.99 -2.00 -1.99
N PHE A 287 10.72 -0.72 -1.73
CA PHE A 287 9.99 0.14 -2.65
C PHE A 287 10.59 0.20 -4.06
N TYR A 288 11.91 0.10 -4.19
CA TYR A 288 12.60 0.21 -5.48
C TYR A 288 12.52 -1.09 -6.27
N GLU A 289 12.62 -2.23 -5.58
CA GLU A 289 12.35 -3.53 -6.21
C GLU A 289 10.91 -3.56 -6.77
N LEU A 290 9.96 -2.94 -6.07
CA LEU A 290 8.58 -2.85 -6.53
C LEU A 290 8.42 -1.85 -7.70
N GLU A 291 9.18 -0.76 -7.74
CA GLU A 291 9.27 0.16 -8.90
C GLU A 291 9.85 -0.54 -10.14
N ASP A 292 10.93 -1.31 -9.97
CA ASP A 292 11.54 -2.11 -11.05
C ASP A 292 10.57 -3.17 -11.57
N PHE A 293 9.88 -3.85 -10.65
CA PHE A 293 8.83 -4.81 -11.00
C PHE A 293 7.67 -4.13 -11.74
N LEU A 294 7.20 -2.97 -11.26
CA LEU A 294 6.12 -2.23 -11.89
C LEU A 294 6.48 -1.83 -13.32
N THR A 295 7.71 -1.35 -13.52
CA THR A 295 8.23 -1.01 -14.85
C THR A 295 8.21 -2.24 -15.77
N SER A 296 8.56 -3.41 -15.24
CA SER A 296 8.56 -4.67 -15.99
C SER A 296 7.16 -5.24 -16.25
N ALA A 297 6.21 -4.99 -15.35
CA ALA A 297 4.85 -5.52 -15.46
C ALA A 297 3.95 -4.70 -16.40
N CYS A 298 4.22 -3.39 -16.52
CA CYS A 298 3.38 -2.45 -17.28
C CYS A 298 3.70 -2.36 -18.77
N PHE A 299 4.59 -3.21 -19.31
CA PHE A 299 4.86 -3.29 -20.75
C PHE A 299 3.64 -3.77 -21.55
#